data_AF-A0A402TSW2-F1
#
_entry.id   AF-A0A402TSW2-F1
#
_cell.length_a   1.000
_cell.length_b   1.000
_cell.length_c   1.000
_cell.angle_alpha   90.00
_cell.angle_beta   90.00
_cell.angle_gamma   90.00
#
_symmetry.space_group_name_H-M   'P 1'
#
loop_
_entity.id
_entity.type
_entity.pdbx_description
1 polymer ?
#
loop_
_entity_poly.entity_id
_entity_poly.type
_entity_poly.pdbx_seq_one_letter_code
_entity_poly.pdbx_strand_id
1 'polypeptide(L)'
;MKISDSGLAALKREEGCKLTAYPDSRGIWTIGTGHTGKVDGVAIHRGMTITQDTADRLLRDDLSWVERCIADRVAVVLNQNQYD
;
A
#
# COMPACT_ATOMS: atom_id res chain seq x y z
N MET A 1 -11.80 -0.09 12.29
CA MET A 1 -10.75 0.90 12.63
C MET A 1 -10.07 1.31 11.33
N LYS A 2 -9.13 2.27 11.38
CA LYS A 2 -8.27 2.60 10.24
C LYS A 2 -6.82 2.62 10.70
N ILE A 3 -5.89 2.42 9.79
CA ILE A 3 -4.46 2.55 10.10
C ILE A 3 -4.18 3.98 10.58
N SER A 4 -3.33 4.12 11.59
CA SER A 4 -2.89 5.43 12.05
C SER A 4 -1.84 6.03 11.12
N ASP A 5 -1.57 7.34 11.26
CA ASP A 5 -0.45 7.96 10.54
C ASP A 5 0.90 7.36 10.94
N SER A 6 1.05 6.92 12.19
CA SER A 6 2.25 6.22 12.67
C SER A 6 2.38 4.83 12.08
N GLY A 7 1.28 4.07 11.98
CA GLY A 7 1.22 2.79 11.30
C GLY A 7 1.56 2.91 9.83
N LEU A 8 1.00 3.93 9.15
CA LEU A 8 1.29 4.21 7.75
C LEU A 8 2.76 4.57 7.54
N ALA A 9 3.36 5.37 8.44
CA ALA A 9 4.77 5.71 8.39
C ALA A 9 5.68 4.50 8.65
N ALA A 10 5.30 3.62 9.58
CA ALA A 10 6.01 2.36 9.84
C ALA A 10 5.97 1.44 8.60
N LEU A 11 4.78 1.22 8.03
CA LEU A 11 4.60 0.40 6.84
C LEU A 11 5.43 0.91 5.67
N LYS A 12 5.40 2.22 5.40
CA LYS A 12 6.23 2.85 4.36
C LYS A 12 7.72 2.66 4.60
N ARG A 13 8.18 2.63 5.86
CA ARG A 13 9.59 2.40 6.20
C ARG A 13 10.00 0.94 5.97
N GLU A 14 9.15 -0.01 6.32
CA GLU A 14 9.43 -1.45 6.15
C GLU A 14 9.40 -1.87 4.67
N GLU A 15 8.37 -1.44 3.93
CA GLU A 15 8.18 -1.80 2.51
C GLU A 15 9.01 -0.92 1.56
N GLY A 16 9.28 0.33 1.97
CA GLY A 16 9.84 1.36 1.12
C GLY A 16 8.81 1.98 0.15
N CYS A 17 9.26 2.98 -0.60
CA CYS A 17 8.48 3.61 -1.67
C CYS A 17 9.39 3.84 -2.88
N LYS A 18 8.99 3.33 -4.05
CA LYS A 18 9.70 3.55 -5.32
C LYS A 18 8.80 4.26 -6.31
N LEU A 19 9.13 5.52 -6.61
CA LEU A 19 8.36 6.37 -7.51
C LEU A 19 8.50 6.01 -8.99
N THR A 20 9.42 5.10 -9.32
CA THR A 20 9.61 4.55 -10.67
C THR A 20 9.29 3.06 -10.64
N ALA A 21 8.50 2.60 -11.62
CA ALA A 21 8.11 1.20 -11.73
C ALA A 21 9.34 0.27 -11.83
N TYR A 22 9.27 -0.85 -11.13
CA TYR A 22 10.32 -1.87 -11.06
C TYR A 22 9.69 -3.27 -11.09
N PRO A 23 10.37 -4.28 -11.64
CA PRO A 23 9.96 -5.66 -11.44
C PRO A 23 10.29 -6.08 -10.00
N ASP A 24 9.34 -6.69 -9.30
CA ASP A 24 9.59 -7.35 -8.02
C ASP A 24 10.41 -8.65 -8.20
N SER A 25 10.65 -9.38 -7.11
CA SER A 25 11.41 -10.65 -7.13
C SER A 25 10.74 -11.76 -7.95
N ARG A 26 9.46 -11.60 -8.30
CA ARG A 26 8.67 -12.53 -9.12
C ARG A 26 8.52 -12.04 -10.57
N GLY A 27 9.07 -10.87 -10.90
CA GLY A 27 8.97 -10.25 -12.23
C GLY A 27 7.67 -9.47 -12.46
N ILE A 28 6.87 -9.20 -11.42
CA ILE A 28 5.65 -8.42 -11.52
C ILE A 28 6.01 -6.93 -11.47
N TRP A 29 5.40 -6.13 -12.35
CA TRP A 29 5.59 -4.68 -12.33
C TRP A 29 4.94 -4.06 -11.10
N THR A 30 5.76 -3.40 -10.29
CA THR A 30 5.39 -2.80 -9.01
C THR A 30 5.82 -1.33 -8.97
N ILE A 31 5.04 -0.48 -8.29
CA ILE A 31 5.34 0.95 -8.12
C ILE A 31 4.82 1.46 -6.77
N GLY A 32 5.33 2.59 -6.27
CA GLY A 32 4.95 3.13 -4.97
C GLY A 32 5.39 2.23 -3.82
N THR A 33 4.50 1.99 -2.87
CA THR A 33 4.71 1.06 -1.74
C THR A 33 4.00 -0.26 -2.05
N GLY A 34 4.65 -1.11 -2.86
CA GLY A 34 4.17 -2.47 -3.15
C GLY A 34 2.98 -2.59 -4.11
N HIS A 35 2.53 -1.51 -4.75
CA HIS A 35 1.35 -1.54 -5.63
C HIS A 35 1.63 -2.28 -6.95
N THR A 36 0.80 -3.27 -7.29
CA THR A 36 0.91 -4.10 -8.52
C THR A 36 -0.29 -3.98 -9.45
N GLY A 37 -1.24 -3.09 -9.14
CA GLY A 37 -2.48 -2.91 -9.88
C GLY A 37 -2.35 -1.96 -11.08
N LYS A 38 -3.29 -1.03 -11.18
CA LYS A 38 -3.32 0.01 -12.21
C LYS A 38 -3.16 1.37 -11.56
N VAL A 39 -2.35 2.23 -12.18
CA VAL A 39 -2.27 3.65 -11.83
C VAL A 39 -3.17 4.41 -12.79
N ASP A 40 -4.23 5.04 -12.26
CA ASP A 40 -5.20 5.84 -13.03
C ASP A 40 -5.75 5.11 -14.27
N GLY A 41 -6.03 3.82 -14.09
CA GLY A 41 -6.59 2.95 -15.13
C GLY A 41 -5.56 2.30 -16.08
N VAL A 42 -4.29 2.65 -15.95
CA VAL A 42 -3.18 2.13 -16.77
C VAL A 42 -2.40 1.06 -16.01
N ALA A 43 -2.15 -0.09 -16.65
CA ALA A 43 -1.31 -1.14 -16.07
C ALA A 43 0.13 -0.65 -15.90
N ILE A 44 0.77 -1.00 -14.77
CA ILE A 44 2.14 -0.61 -14.50
C ILE A 44 3.06 -1.21 -15.57
N HIS A 45 3.94 -0.39 -16.13
CA HIS A 45 4.89 -0.79 -17.16
C HIS A 45 6.26 -0.15 -16.94
N ARG A 46 7.26 -0.68 -17.63
CA ARG A 46 8.63 -0.16 -17.60
C ARG A 46 8.65 1.35 -17.84
N GLY A 47 9.37 2.07 -17.00
CA GLY A 47 9.57 3.51 -17.12
C GLY A 47 8.40 4.38 -16.63
N MET A 48 7.30 3.79 -16.16
CA MET A 48 6.23 4.54 -15.50
C MET A 48 6.78 5.19 -14.22
N THR A 49 6.46 6.47 -14.01
CA THR A 49 6.78 7.22 -12.79
C THR A 49 5.53 7.84 -12.20
N ILE A 50 5.52 8.03 -10.88
CA ILE A 50 4.42 8.66 -10.15
C ILE A 50 4.93 9.68 -9.15
N THR A 51 4.06 10.57 -8.68
CA THR A 51 4.35 11.48 -7.57
C THR A 51 4.23 10.76 -6.22
N GLN A 52 4.83 11.34 -5.18
CA GLN A 52 4.65 10.82 -3.82
C GLN A 52 3.18 10.80 -3.40
N ASP A 53 2.41 11.84 -3.74
CA ASP A 53 0.97 11.91 -3.46
C ASP A 53 0.19 10.77 -4.14
N THR A 54 0.59 10.39 -5.35
CA THR A 54 0.00 9.25 -6.07
C THR A 54 0.35 7.95 -5.37
N ALA A 55 1.62 7.77 -4.96
CA ALA A 55 2.03 6.58 -4.20
C ALA A 55 1.27 6.45 -2.87
N ASP A 56 1.08 7.56 -2.17
CA ASP A 56 0.35 7.63 -0.90
C ASP A 56 -1.15 7.33 -1.06
N ARG A 57 -1.75 7.76 -2.17
CA ARG A 57 -3.13 7.41 -2.51
C ARG A 57 -3.26 5.92 -2.80
N LEU A 58 -2.38 5.37 -3.65
CA LEU A 58 -2.37 3.95 -4.00
C LEU A 58 -2.22 3.07 -2.76
N LEU A 59 -1.33 3.42 -1.84
CA LEU A 59 -1.15 2.68 -0.59
C LEU A 59 -2.44 2.66 0.26
N ARG A 60 -3.17 3.78 0.35
CA ARG A 60 -4.45 3.82 1.08
C ARG A 60 -5.52 2.98 0.39
N ASP A 61 -5.58 3.01 -0.94
CA ASP A 61 -6.52 2.22 -1.72
C ASP A 61 -6.24 0.71 -1.54
N ASP A 62 -4.96 0.32 -1.57
CA ASP A 62 -4.51 -1.05 -1.34
C ASP A 62 -4.78 -1.53 0.09
N LEU A 63 -4.68 -0.65 1.09
CA LEU A 63 -5.01 -0.99 2.49
C LEU A 63 -6.52 -1.20 2.70
N SER A 64 -7.39 -0.67 1.85
CA SER A 64 -8.84 -0.71 2.07
C SER A 64 -9.42 -2.13 2.23
N TRP A 65 -8.86 -3.14 1.55
CA TRP A 65 -9.31 -4.53 1.70
C TRP A 65 -8.72 -5.19 2.94
N VAL A 66 -7.51 -4.80 3.35
CA VAL A 66 -6.88 -5.26 4.60
C VAL A 66 -7.69 -4.77 5.78
N GLU A 67 -8.04 -3.47 5.80
CA GLU A 67 -8.85 -2.87 6.85
C GLU A 67 -10.23 -3.54 6.97
N ARG A 68 -10.87 -3.84 5.84
CA ARG A 68 -12.13 -4.61 5.80
C ARG A 68 -11.94 -6.02 6.34
N CYS A 69 -10.87 -6.71 5.93
CA CYS A 69 -10.57 -8.05 6.40
C CYS A 69 -10.39 -8.10 7.92
N ILE A 70 -9.66 -7.13 8.50
CA ILE A 70 -9.50 -7.02 9.96
C ILE A 70 -10.86 -6.79 10.62
N ALA A 71 -11.65 -5.85 10.09
CA ALA A 71 -12.98 -5.55 10.63
C ALA A 71 -13.93 -6.76 10.59
N ASP A 72 -13.87 -7.57 9.53
CA ASP A 72 -14.75 -8.73 9.35
C ASP A 72 -14.29 -9.95 10.17
N ARG A 73 -13.00 -10.09 10.44
CA ARG A 73 -12.42 -11.34 10.99
C ARG A 73 -11.93 -11.23 12.43
N VAL A 74 -11.60 -10.04 12.92
CA VAL A 74 -11.14 -9.86 14.30
C VAL A 74 -12.33 -9.56 15.20
N ALA A 75 -12.69 -10.53 16.04
CA ALA A 75 -13.85 -10.45 16.93
C ALA A 75 -13.52 -9.87 18.32
N VAL A 76 -12.25 -9.54 18.60
CA VAL A 76 -11.80 -8.96 19.87
C VAL A 76 -11.46 -7.48 19.70
N VAL A 77 -11.56 -6.72 20.79
CA VAL A 77 -11.17 -5.31 20.78
C VAL A 77 -9.66 -5.20 20.59
N LEU A 78 -9.24 -4.46 19.56
CA LEU A 78 -7.85 -4.09 19.34
C LEU A 78 -7.62 -2.66 19.82
N ASN A 79 -6.46 -2.41 20.41
CA ASN A 79 -5.94 -1.05 20.48
C ASN A 79 -5.29 -0.66 19.15
N GLN A 80 -5.01 0.64 18.94
CA GLN A 80 -4.49 1.14 17.67
C GLN A 80 -3.15 0.50 17.28
N ASN A 81 -2.23 0.27 18.23
CA ASN A 81 -0.92 -0.34 17.94
C ASN A 81 -0.99 -1.82 17.58
N GLN A 82 -2.08 -2.52 17.92
CA GLN A 82 -2.33 -3.90 17.50
C GLN A 82 -3.02 -3.96 16.13
N TYR A 83 -3.72 -2.88 15.75
CA TYR A 83 -4.36 -2.75 14.45
C TYR A 83 -3.35 -2.32 13.38
N ASP A 84 -2.44 -1.40 13.74
CA ASP A 84 -1.30 -0.96 12.93
C ASP A 84 -0.28 -2.10 12.73
#